data_AF-A0A1H7MPI9-F1
#
_entry.id   AF-A0A1H7MPI9-F1
#
_cell.length_a   1.000
_cell.length_b   1.000
_cell.length_c   1.000
_cell.angle_alpha   90.00
_cell.angle_beta   90.00
_cell.angle_gamma   90.00
#
_symmetry.space_group_name_H-M   'P 1'
#
loop_
_entity.id
_entity.type
_entity.pdbx_description
1 polymer ?
#
loop_
_entity_poly.entity_id
_entity_poly.type
_entity_poly.pdbx_seq_one_letter_code
_entity_poly.pdbx_strand_id
1 'polypeptide(L)'
;MKVRLEKILDAQIALSELARKDLKIATAYKVAKLIKAVAAEVELFNEQRIKLLQSVGSTLSEDGKQYIIPSDKKAEFAQQFSELVAVEVDVPDKINISGEDISIAPDLLMAIEDFIEIEV
;
A
#
# COMPACT_ATOMS: atom_id res chain seq x y z
N MET A 1 14.58 2.51 -1.63
CA MET A 1 14.06 2.53 -3.01
C MET A 1 12.88 3.48 -3.15
N LYS A 2 12.58 3.92 -4.38
CA LYS A 2 11.37 4.71 -4.69
C LYS A 2 10.26 3.81 -5.24
N VAL A 3 9.04 4.00 -4.73
CA VAL A 3 7.84 3.29 -5.20
C VAL A 3 6.66 4.25 -5.26
N ARG A 4 5.71 3.97 -6.17
CA ARG A 4 4.45 4.73 -6.21
C ARG A 4 3.51 4.31 -5.09
N LEU A 5 2.72 5.24 -4.57
CA LEU A 5 1.70 4.95 -3.56
C LEU A 5 0.72 3.86 -4.03
N GLU A 6 0.35 3.82 -5.32
CA GLU A 6 -0.49 2.74 -5.87
C GLU A 6 0.07 1.34 -5.54
N LYS A 7 1.38 1.14 -5.69
CA LYS A 7 2.04 -0.14 -5.41
C LYS A 7 2.04 -0.48 -3.93
N ILE A 8 2.18 0.53 -3.06
CA ILE A 8 2.05 0.36 -1.62
C ILE A 8 0.63 -0.11 -1.25
N LEU A 9 -0.40 0.48 -1.85
CA LEU A 9 -1.80 0.12 -1.58
C LEU A 9 -2.12 -1.31 -2.04
N ASP A 10 -1.64 -1.70 -3.23
CA ASP A 10 -1.84 -3.05 -3.77
C ASP A 10 -1.15 -4.13 -2.91
N ALA A 11 0.01 -3.80 -2.33
CA ALA A 11 0.83 -4.72 -1.55
C ALA A 11 0.35 -4.99 -0.12
N GLN A 12 -0.61 -4.23 0.43
CA GLN A 12 -0.95 -4.26 1.86
C GLN A 12 -1.31 -5.64 2.40
N ILE A 13 -2.15 -6.38 1.66
CA ILE A 13 -2.63 -7.70 2.08
C ILE A 13 -1.46 -8.69 2.10
N ALA A 14 -0.69 -8.74 1.01
CA ALA A 14 0.44 -9.64 0.86
C ALA A 14 1.57 -9.33 1.86
N LEU A 15 1.87 -8.06 2.13
CA LEU A 15 2.81 -7.66 3.19
C LEU A 15 2.33 -8.08 4.58
N SER A 16 1.03 -7.96 4.85
CA SER A 16 0.42 -8.41 6.11
C SER A 16 0.48 -9.93 6.28
N GLU A 17 0.34 -10.68 5.19
CA GLU A 17 0.53 -12.13 5.21
C GLU A 17 1.99 -12.52 5.43
N LEU A 18 2.93 -11.86 4.74
CA LEU A 18 4.36 -12.07 4.93
C LEU A 18 4.78 -11.79 6.37
N ALA A 19 4.20 -10.77 7.01
CA ALA A 19 4.43 -10.42 8.41
C ALA A 19 4.09 -11.55 9.40
N ARG A 20 3.22 -12.48 9.01
CA ARG A 20 2.75 -13.59 9.83
C ARG A 20 3.53 -14.88 9.59
N LYS A 21 4.45 -14.90 8.63
CA LYS A 21 5.30 -16.05 8.36
C LYS A 21 6.40 -16.14 9.42
N ASP A 22 6.81 -17.36 9.72
CA ASP A 22 8.02 -17.57 10.51
C ASP A 22 9.23 -17.35 9.59
N LEU A 23 9.99 -16.30 9.88
CA LEU A 23 11.13 -15.86 9.09
C LEU A 23 12.38 -15.91 9.96
N LYS A 24 13.53 -16.19 9.35
CA LYS A 24 14.82 -16.07 10.02
C LYS A 24 15.00 -14.66 10.57
N ILE A 25 15.59 -14.55 11.76
CA ILE A 25 15.60 -13.31 12.56
C ILE A 25 16.05 -12.05 11.78
N ALA A 26 17.07 -12.17 10.93
CA ALA A 26 17.58 -11.05 10.14
C ALA A 26 16.56 -10.59 9.08
N THR A 27 15.93 -11.53 8.38
CA THR A 27 14.88 -11.28 7.39
C THR A 27 13.64 -10.73 8.06
N ALA A 28 13.20 -11.33 9.17
CA ALA A 28 12.07 -10.87 9.96
C ALA A 28 12.23 -9.39 10.36
N TYR A 29 13.42 -9.00 10.84
CA TYR A 29 13.70 -7.61 11.21
C TYR A 29 13.60 -6.65 10.01
N LYS A 30 14.16 -7.03 8.85
CA LYS A 30 14.07 -6.22 7.62
C LYS A 30 12.62 -6.08 7.16
N VAL A 31 11.87 -7.18 7.14
CA VAL A 31 10.45 -7.20 6.74
C VAL A 31 9.62 -6.33 7.67
N ALA A 32 9.82 -6.44 8.98
CA ALA A 32 9.15 -5.57 9.96
C ALA A 32 9.46 -4.09 9.74
N LYS A 33 10.72 -3.74 9.42
CA LYS A 33 11.10 -2.36 9.11
C LYS A 33 10.42 -1.85 7.84
N LEU A 34 10.35 -2.67 6.79
CA LEU A 34 9.67 -2.35 5.54
C LEU A 34 8.18 -2.12 5.76
N ILE A 35 7.51 -3.05 6.44
CA ILE A 35 6.08 -2.95 6.76
C ILE A 35 5.80 -1.68 7.57
N LYS A 36 6.65 -1.34 8.54
CA LYS A 36 6.48 -0.11 9.32
C LYS A 36 6.57 1.15 8.46
N ALA A 37 7.51 1.19 7.51
CA ALA A 37 7.63 2.32 6.59
C ALA A 37 6.39 2.41 5.67
N VAL A 38 5.98 1.28 5.10
CA VAL A 38 4.78 1.19 4.26
C VAL A 38 3.52 1.62 5.02
N ALA A 39 3.35 1.19 6.27
CA ALA A 39 2.19 1.55 7.09
C ALA A 39 2.10 3.06 7.34
N ALA A 40 3.22 3.74 7.56
CA ALA A 40 3.25 5.19 7.72
C ALA A 40 2.80 5.93 6.44
N GLU A 41 3.22 5.45 5.27
CA GLU A 41 2.77 6.01 3.98
C GLU A 41 1.29 5.76 3.74
N VAL A 42 0.76 4.60 4.14
CA VAL A 42 -0.68 4.30 4.06
C VAL A 42 -1.50 5.22 4.96
N GLU A 43 -1.03 5.48 6.18
CA GLU A 43 -1.68 6.42 7.10
C GLU A 43 -1.74 7.83 6.49
N LEU A 44 -0.60 8.34 6.02
CA LEU A 44 -0.53 9.64 5.36
C LEU A 44 -1.39 9.72 4.09
N PHE A 45 -1.38 8.68 3.26
CA PHE A 45 -2.24 8.58 2.09
C PHE A 45 -3.71 8.69 2.48
N ASN A 46 -4.16 7.97 3.51
CA ASN A 46 -5.55 8.01 3.96
C ASN A 46 -5.95 9.40 4.45
N GLU A 47 -5.07 10.10 5.17
CA GLU A 47 -5.31 11.50 5.57
C GLU A 47 -5.51 12.41 4.36
N GLN A 48 -4.65 12.30 3.33
CA GLN A 48 -4.76 13.11 2.12
C GLN A 48 -5.99 12.75 1.30
N ARG A 49 -6.33 11.45 1.20
CA ARG A 49 -7.54 10.96 0.55
C ARG A 49 -8.80 11.52 1.23
N ILE A 50 -8.84 11.57 2.56
CA ILE A 50 -9.97 12.15 3.30
C ILE A 50 -10.07 13.66 3.03
N LYS A 51 -8.95 14.40 3.06
CA LYS A 51 -8.94 15.83 2.72
C LYS A 51 -9.44 16.08 1.30
N LEU A 52 -9.04 15.24 0.34
CA LEU A 52 -9.53 15.30 -1.04
C LEU A 52 -11.03 15.04 -1.13
N LEU A 53 -11.55 14.04 -0.41
CA LEU A 53 -12.99 13.76 -0.36
C LEU A 53 -13.77 14.96 0.23
N GLN A 54 -13.23 15.61 1.25
CA GLN A 54 -13.81 16.81 1.86
C GLN A 54 -13.76 18.02 0.90
N SER A 55 -12.66 18.23 0.18
CA SER A 55 -12.50 19.37 -0.73
C SER A 55 -13.50 19.35 -1.90
N VAL A 56 -13.83 18.15 -2.39
CA VAL A 56 -14.83 17.97 -3.45
C VAL A 56 -16.27 17.90 -2.92
N GLY A 57 -16.48 18.11 -1.62
CA GLY A 57 -17.81 18.14 -1.00
C GLY A 57 -18.47 16.77 -0.90
N SER A 58 -17.69 15.69 -0.75
CA SER A 58 -18.25 14.35 -0.59
C SER A 58 -19.05 14.23 0.71
N THR A 59 -20.17 13.53 0.66
CA THR A 59 -20.96 13.17 1.86
C THR A 59 -20.78 11.71 2.20
N LEU A 60 -21.02 11.32 3.44
CA LEU A 60 -21.14 9.90 3.78
C LEU A 60 -22.51 9.39 3.33
N SER A 61 -22.55 8.15 2.85
CA SER A 61 -23.78 7.39 2.64
C SER A 61 -24.58 7.28 3.94
N GLU A 62 -25.87 6.98 3.83
CA GLU A 62 -26.76 6.86 5.00
C GLU A 62 -26.29 5.81 6.00
N ASP A 63 -25.61 4.75 5.55
CA ASP A 63 -25.02 3.71 6.39
C ASP A 63 -23.62 4.06 6.94
N GLY A 64 -23.07 5.22 6.56
CA GLY A 64 -21.76 5.70 6.97
C GLY A 64 -20.57 4.93 6.39
N LYS A 65 -20.80 4.04 5.41
CA LYS A 65 -19.74 3.14 4.90
C LYS A 65 -19.02 3.66 3.66
N GLN A 66 -19.62 4.60 2.91
CA GLN A 66 -19.09 5.05 1.64
C GLN A 66 -19.15 6.57 1.53
N TYR A 67 -18.17 7.14 0.84
CA TYR A 67 -18.24 8.54 0.42
C TYR A 67 -18.94 8.65 -0.93
N ILE A 68 -19.91 9.54 -1.01
CA ILE A 68 -20.66 9.87 -2.22
C ILE A 68 -20.10 11.19 -2.76
N ILE A 69 -19.44 11.12 -3.92
CA ILE A 69 -18.88 12.29 -4.60
C ILE A 69 -19.96 12.90 -5.51
N PRO A 70 -20.19 14.23 -5.46
CA PRO A 70 -21.11 14.93 -6.36
C PRO A 70 -20.78 14.66 -7.83
N SER A 71 -21.81 14.44 -8.66
CA SER A 71 -21.62 14.04 -10.07
C SER A 71 -20.77 15.04 -10.88
N ASP A 72 -20.93 16.33 -10.62
CA ASP A 72 -20.17 17.43 -11.23
C ASP A 72 -18.71 17.52 -10.74
N LYS A 73 -18.40 16.85 -9.62
CA LYS A 73 -17.05 16.80 -9.02
C LYS A 73 -16.29 15.50 -9.26
N LYS A 74 -16.91 14.48 -9.85
CA LYS A 74 -16.27 13.18 -10.10
C LYS A 74 -15.01 13.26 -10.95
N ALA A 75 -15.00 14.09 -12.00
CA ALA A 75 -13.84 14.25 -12.86
C ALA A 75 -12.66 14.91 -12.13
N GLU A 76 -12.93 15.96 -11.35
CA GLU A 76 -11.94 16.66 -10.52
C GLU A 76 -11.34 15.71 -9.48
N PHE A 77 -12.19 14.94 -8.78
CA PHE A 77 -11.74 13.93 -7.82
C PHE A 77 -10.88 12.86 -8.49
N ALA A 78 -11.32 12.30 -9.62
CA ALA A 78 -10.58 11.24 -10.31
C ALA A 78 -9.19 11.71 -10.75
N GLN A 79 -9.08 12.95 -11.23
CA GLN A 79 -7.79 13.53 -11.60
C GLN A 79 -6.88 13.67 -10.37
N GLN A 80 -7.32 14.36 -9.32
CA GLN A 80 -6.50 14.58 -8.12
C GLN A 80 -6.16 13.28 -7.39
N PHE A 81 -7.08 12.31 -7.39
CA PHE A 81 -6.82 11.00 -6.83
C PHE A 81 -5.77 10.23 -7.64
N SER A 82 -5.82 10.31 -8.99
CA SER A 82 -4.80 9.74 -9.86
C SER A 82 -3.43 10.38 -9.63
N GLU A 83 -3.38 11.69 -9.41
CA GLU A 83 -2.13 12.40 -9.07
C GLU A 83 -1.60 11.94 -7.70
N LEU A 84 -2.48 11.77 -6.70
CA LEU A 84 -2.11 11.30 -5.37
C LEU A 84 -1.51 9.89 -5.41
N VAL A 85 -2.17 8.92 -6.05
CA VAL A 85 -1.66 7.53 -6.09
C VAL A 85 -0.38 7.37 -6.91
N ALA A 86 -0.09 8.33 -7.82
CA ALA A 86 1.12 8.35 -8.63
C ALA A 86 2.34 8.95 -7.92
N VAL A 87 2.17 9.53 -6.72
CA VAL A 87 3.29 10.07 -5.93
C VAL A 87 4.30 8.97 -5.63
N GLU A 88 5.58 9.26 -5.90
CA GLU A 88 6.69 8.39 -5.53
C GLU A 88 7.19 8.73 -4.12
N VAL A 89 7.32 7.70 -3.29
CA VAL A 89 7.81 7.80 -1.92
C VAL A 89 9.02 6.89 -1.71
N ASP A 90 9.87 7.26 -0.75
CA ASP A 90 11.06 6.49 -0.39
C ASP A 90 10.71 5.47 0.71
N VAL A 91 10.95 4.19 0.40
CA VAL A 91 10.80 3.07 1.34
C VAL A 91 12.12 2.29 1.43
N PRO A 92 12.32 1.44 2.46
CA PRO A 92 13.47 0.54 2.51
C PRO A 92 13.62 -0.29 1.22
N ASP A 93 14.85 -0.66 0.89
CA ASP A 93 15.14 -1.46 -0.30
C ASP A 93 14.48 -2.84 -0.25
N LYS A 94 14.38 -3.49 -1.42
CA LYS A 94 13.82 -4.84 -1.55
C LYS A 94 14.52 -5.82 -0.63
N ILE A 95 13.76 -6.79 -0.15
CA ILE A 95 14.24 -7.81 0.78
C ILE A 95 14.33 -9.15 0.06
N ASN A 96 15.53 -9.72 0.01
CA ASN A 96 15.73 -11.09 -0.45
C ASN A 96 15.15 -12.08 0.57
N ILE A 97 14.22 -12.92 0.13
CA ILE A 97 13.58 -13.97 0.93
C ILE A 97 13.86 -15.38 0.42
N SER A 98 14.79 -15.55 -0.52
CA SER A 98 15.09 -16.85 -1.16
C SER A 98 15.59 -17.92 -0.19
N GLY A 99 16.14 -17.49 0.96
CA GLY A 99 16.61 -18.38 2.02
C GLY A 99 15.56 -18.76 3.07
N GLU A 100 14.31 -18.33 2.90
CA GLU A 100 13.22 -18.60 3.84
C GLU A 100 12.43 -19.85 3.42
N ASP A 101 12.04 -20.69 4.39
CA ASP A 101 11.20 -21.86 4.15
C ASP A 101 9.73 -21.47 4.35
N ILE A 102 9.18 -20.77 3.37
CA ILE A 102 7.81 -20.22 3.43
C ILE A 102 7.02 -20.52 2.16
N SER A 103 5.72 -20.73 2.33
CA SER A 103 4.77 -20.82 1.23
C SER A 103 4.01 -19.51 1.09
N ILE A 104 3.95 -18.99 -0.14
CA ILE A 104 3.25 -17.77 -0.55
C ILE A 104 2.40 -18.09 -1.78
N ALA A 105 1.16 -17.61 -1.80
CA ALA A 105 0.28 -17.77 -2.95
C ALA A 105 0.79 -16.91 -4.13
N PRO A 106 0.66 -17.37 -5.40
CA PRO A 106 1.21 -16.64 -6.55
C PRO A 106 0.68 -15.21 -6.73
N ASP A 107 -0.59 -14.97 -6.44
CA ASP A 107 -1.23 -13.65 -6.49
C ASP A 107 -0.65 -12.70 -5.45
N LEU A 108 -0.41 -13.20 -4.24
CA LEU A 108 0.25 -12.43 -3.20
C LEU A 108 1.69 -12.10 -3.58
N LEU A 109 2.42 -13.05 -4.16
CA LEU A 109 3.80 -12.83 -4.63
C LEU A 109 3.87 -11.71 -5.68
N MET A 110 2.98 -11.72 -6.67
CA MET A 110 2.88 -10.65 -7.67
C MET A 110 2.58 -9.29 -7.03
N ALA A 111 1.75 -9.25 -5.99
CA ALA A 111 1.40 -8.00 -5.31
C ALA A 111 2.56 -7.39 -4.50
N ILE A 112 3.61 -8.15 -4.17
CA ILE A 112 4.75 -7.67 -3.38
C ILE A 112 6.09 -7.73 -4.12
N GLU A 113 6.09 -7.97 -5.43
CA GLU A 113 7.33 -8.07 -6.23
C GLU A 113 8.18 -6.79 -6.18
N ASP A 114 7.54 -5.63 -5.94
CA ASP A 114 8.23 -4.35 -5.76
C ASP A 114 8.95 -4.24 -4.40
N PHE A 115 8.67 -5.14 -3.45
CA PHE A 115 9.11 -5.08 -2.05
C PHE A 115 10.04 -6.22 -1.64
N ILE A 116 9.99 -7.33 -2.35
CA ILE A 116 10.80 -8.51 -2.09
C ILE A 116 11.45 -9.01 -3.38
N GLU A 117 12.47 -9.84 -3.22
CA GLU A 117 13.12 -10.54 -4.33
C GLU A 117 13.31 -12.01 -3.97
N ILE A 118 13.10 -12.87 -4.97
CA ILE A 118 13.34 -14.30 -4.92
C ILE A 118 14.28 -14.62 -6.08
N GLU A 119 15.51 -15.01 -5.76
CA GLU A 119 16.46 -15.55 -6.71
C GLU A 119 16.15 -17.05 -6.88
N VAL A 120 15.88 -17.45 -8.12
CA VAL A 120 15.59 -18.84 -8.50
C VAL A 120 16.87 -19.50 -9.00
#